data_AF-A0A7X7QAK0-F1
#
_entry.id   AF-A0A7X7QAK0-F1
#
_cell.length_a   1.000
_cell.length_b   1.000
_cell.length_c   1.000
_cell.angle_alpha   90.00
_cell.angle_beta   90.00
_cell.angle_gamma   90.00
#
_symmetry.space_group_name_H-M   'P 1'
#
loop_
_entity.id
_entity.type
_entity.pdbx_description
1 polymer ?
#
loop_
_entity_poly.entity_id
_entity_poly.type
_entity_poly.pdbx_seq_one_letter_code
_entity_poly.pdbx_strand_id
1 'polypeptide(L)'
;MPAAVASVGILTAQDGGAGCVARVWQQALWHALPVSALVLALYGYWFGIADRYRVFLYEHNGATPFDSVTGSRYWMAGLVAAGVVLTLYTGVNWLAGRAASLRGRRYALPGWRRVWLLAAFPLGVGIPAITMGVNQPVLPWRWALASTVAALVGLALALMPGAWASRRPRALAWLTVQSLGLVPALFTPLVLEAPARGLGMRISTLAAAAIAISALAAGMAWLAATAGLAARRKWPLARASNLFAGGLCMVYLVLPLAHHLAATPLGYRYITTATNFFALSPALQLAGLAIAGGCAIGAAVLQRVLAARW
;
A
#
# COMPACT_ATOMS: atom_id res chain seq x y z
N MET A 1 4.93 -51.81 3.61
CA MET A 1 4.56 -50.45 3.18
C MET A 1 5.43 -49.43 3.90
N PRO A 2 6.40 -48.79 3.23
CA PRO A 2 7.02 -47.56 3.70
C PRO A 2 6.51 -46.36 2.90
N ALA A 3 6.40 -45.24 3.61
CA ALA A 3 5.83 -43.98 3.18
C ALA A 3 6.64 -43.29 2.06
N ALA A 4 5.91 -42.72 1.10
CA ALA A 4 6.44 -41.84 0.09
C ALA A 4 7.00 -40.57 0.75
N VAL A 5 8.32 -40.52 0.92
CA VAL A 5 9.05 -39.28 1.18
C VAL A 5 8.96 -38.45 -0.10
N ALA A 6 8.19 -37.36 -0.05
CA ALA A 6 8.19 -36.35 -1.10
C ALA A 6 9.62 -35.78 -1.20
N SER A 7 10.36 -36.28 -2.18
CA SER A 7 11.70 -35.83 -2.53
C SER A 7 11.66 -34.35 -2.91
N VAL A 8 12.24 -33.52 -2.04
CA VAL A 8 12.68 -32.17 -2.36
C VAL A 8 13.68 -32.33 -3.51
N GLY A 9 13.28 -31.90 -4.71
CA GLY A 9 14.01 -32.13 -5.95
C GLY A 9 15.49 -31.78 -5.85
N ILE A 10 16.32 -32.81 -5.92
CA ILE A 10 17.76 -32.75 -6.16
C ILE A 10 17.95 -32.36 -7.62
N LEU A 11 18.76 -31.33 -7.88
CA LEU A 11 19.09 -30.84 -9.22
C LEU A 11 19.89 -31.92 -9.97
N THR A 12 19.29 -32.56 -10.96
CA THR A 12 20.04 -33.21 -12.04
C THR A 12 20.20 -32.20 -13.18
N ALA A 13 21.42 -32.08 -13.71
CA ALA A 13 21.86 -31.03 -14.63
C ALA A 13 21.29 -31.13 -16.07
N GLN A 14 20.14 -31.78 -16.27
CA GLN A 14 19.56 -32.04 -17.60
C GLN A 14 18.17 -31.41 -17.84
N ASP A 15 17.56 -30.76 -16.85
CA ASP A 15 16.31 -30.02 -17.08
C ASP A 15 16.62 -28.61 -17.60
N GLY A 16 16.62 -28.47 -18.93
CA GLY A 16 16.89 -27.24 -19.67
C GLY A 16 16.07 -26.03 -19.21
N GLY A 17 16.52 -24.83 -19.60
CA GLY A 17 16.02 -23.54 -19.11
C GLY A 17 14.49 -23.33 -19.10
N ALA A 18 13.74 -24.07 -19.93
CA ALA A 18 12.28 -24.09 -19.92
C ALA A 18 11.67 -24.59 -18.59
N GLY A 19 12.23 -25.63 -17.96
CA GLY A 19 11.74 -26.16 -16.67
C GLY A 19 11.98 -25.20 -15.51
N CYS A 20 13.09 -24.46 -15.54
CA CYS A 20 13.40 -23.40 -14.58
C CYS A 20 12.40 -22.23 -14.68
N VAL A 21 12.08 -21.79 -15.90
CA VAL A 21 11.11 -20.71 -16.14
C VAL A 21 9.71 -21.11 -15.68
N ALA A 22 9.23 -22.31 -16.03
CA ALA A 22 7.92 -22.80 -15.63
C ALA A 22 7.74 -22.81 -14.10
N ARG A 23 8.76 -23.30 -13.37
CA ARG A 23 8.74 -23.36 -11.89
C ARG A 23 8.64 -21.98 -11.24
N VAL A 24 9.30 -20.98 -11.80
CA VAL A 24 9.26 -19.60 -11.30
C VAL A 24 7.87 -18.97 -11.45
N TRP A 25 7.21 -19.20 -12.58
CA TRP A 25 5.84 -18.72 -12.81
C TRP A 25 4.82 -19.49 -11.99
N GLN A 26 5.01 -20.80 -11.81
CA GLN A 26 4.19 -21.62 -10.93
C GLN A 26 4.24 -21.12 -9.47
N GLN A 27 5.44 -20.79 -8.97
CA GLN A 27 5.58 -20.18 -7.63
C GLN A 27 4.87 -18.83 -7.54
N ALA A 28 4.99 -17.98 -8.57
CA ALA A 28 4.29 -16.70 -8.60
C ALA A 28 2.76 -16.88 -8.60
N LEU A 29 2.25 -17.91 -9.30
CA LEU A 29 0.83 -18.24 -9.36
C LEU A 29 0.27 -18.61 -7.98
N TRP A 30 1.01 -19.39 -7.19
CA TRP A 30 0.61 -19.75 -5.83
C TRP A 30 0.49 -18.57 -4.86
N HIS A 31 1.17 -17.45 -5.16
CA HIS A 31 0.99 -16.20 -4.42
C HIS A 31 -0.12 -15.34 -5.05
N ALA A 32 -0.23 -15.32 -6.37
CA ALA A 32 -1.21 -14.50 -7.08
C ALA A 32 -2.65 -14.98 -6.85
N LEU A 33 -2.90 -16.28 -6.79
CA LEU A 33 -4.22 -16.87 -6.54
C LEU A 33 -4.84 -16.40 -5.21
N PRO A 34 -4.22 -16.61 -4.03
CA PRO A 34 -4.80 -16.18 -2.76
C PRO A 34 -4.90 -14.66 -2.65
N VAL A 35 -3.95 -13.91 -3.22
CA VAL A 35 -4.02 -12.44 -3.28
C VAL A 35 -5.22 -11.99 -4.10
N SER A 36 -5.43 -12.59 -5.27
CA SER A 36 -6.55 -12.25 -6.15
C SER A 36 -7.88 -12.62 -5.50
N ALA A 37 -7.97 -13.83 -4.95
CA ALA A 37 -9.15 -14.30 -4.23
C ALA A 37 -9.50 -13.40 -3.05
N LEU A 38 -8.51 -12.96 -2.26
CA LEU A 38 -8.71 -12.04 -1.15
C LEU A 38 -9.29 -10.69 -1.63
N VAL A 39 -8.69 -10.08 -2.66
CA VAL A 39 -9.19 -8.80 -3.18
C VAL A 39 -10.59 -8.96 -3.76
N LEU A 40 -10.85 -10.00 -4.56
CA LEU A 40 -12.19 -10.26 -5.11
C LEU A 40 -13.21 -10.56 -4.01
N ALA A 41 -12.83 -11.25 -2.94
CA ALA A 41 -13.71 -11.49 -1.79
C ALA A 41 -14.06 -10.18 -1.06
N LEU A 42 -13.10 -9.28 -0.88
CA LEU A 42 -13.35 -7.95 -0.30
C LEU A 42 -14.31 -7.14 -1.18
N TYR A 43 -14.10 -7.12 -2.49
CA TYR A 43 -15.02 -6.46 -3.43
C TYR A 43 -16.39 -7.11 -3.45
N GLY A 44 -16.45 -8.45 -3.50
CA GLY A 44 -17.70 -9.21 -3.45
C GLY A 44 -18.47 -8.93 -2.16
N TYR A 45 -17.77 -8.81 -1.03
CA TYR A 45 -18.38 -8.40 0.23
C TYR A 45 -18.88 -6.95 0.17
N TRP A 46 -18.03 -5.97 -0.13
CA TRP A 46 -18.40 -4.54 -0.07
C TRP A 46 -19.44 -4.11 -1.11
N PHE A 47 -19.37 -4.66 -2.32
CA PHE A 47 -20.26 -4.29 -3.42
C PHE A 47 -21.43 -5.26 -3.59
N GLY A 48 -21.26 -6.53 -3.22
CA GLY A 48 -22.28 -7.56 -3.46
C GLY A 48 -23.13 -7.92 -2.24
N ILE A 49 -22.52 -8.04 -1.06
CA ILE A 49 -23.18 -8.62 0.13
C ILE A 49 -23.55 -7.56 1.16
N ALA A 50 -22.60 -6.68 1.48
CA ALA A 50 -22.78 -5.66 2.50
C ALA A 50 -23.74 -4.56 2.05
N ASP A 51 -24.41 -3.94 3.02
CA ASP A 51 -25.26 -2.77 2.78
C ASP A 51 -24.42 -1.59 2.27
N ARG A 52 -24.62 -1.25 0.99
CA ARG A 52 -23.86 -0.21 0.30
C ARG A 52 -24.13 1.19 0.83
N TYR A 53 -25.31 1.42 1.41
CA TYR A 53 -25.61 2.69 2.06
C TYR A 53 -24.69 2.90 3.27
N ARG A 54 -24.32 1.82 3.96
CA ARG A 54 -23.35 1.86 5.07
C ARG A 54 -21.91 1.88 4.58
N VAL A 55 -21.55 1.00 3.66
CA VAL A 55 -20.15 0.87 3.22
C VAL A 55 -19.66 2.13 2.51
N PHE A 56 -20.53 2.78 1.71
CA PHE A 56 -20.16 3.96 0.93
C PHE A 56 -20.82 5.25 1.43
N LEU A 57 -21.49 5.21 2.59
CA LEU A 57 -22.16 6.36 3.21
C LEU A 57 -23.07 7.11 2.24
N TYR A 58 -23.95 6.37 1.55
CA TYR A 58 -24.99 7.02 0.76
C TYR A 58 -25.89 7.84 1.70
N GLU A 59 -26.36 8.98 1.20
CA GLU A 59 -27.22 9.95 1.90
C GLU A 59 -26.55 10.69 3.07
N HIS A 60 -25.35 10.28 3.47
CA HIS A 60 -24.59 10.98 4.50
C HIS A 60 -24.23 12.41 4.05
N ASN A 61 -24.71 13.42 4.78
CA ASN A 61 -24.59 14.83 4.44
C ASN A 61 -25.12 15.18 3.04
N GLY A 62 -26.18 14.48 2.59
CA GLY A 62 -26.80 14.71 1.28
C GLY A 62 -26.04 14.07 0.11
N ALA A 63 -25.05 13.22 0.39
CA ALA A 63 -24.32 12.50 -0.65
C ALA A 63 -25.24 11.53 -1.41
N THR A 64 -25.13 11.49 -2.74
CA THR A 64 -25.91 10.58 -3.59
C THR A 64 -24.99 9.56 -4.26
N PRO A 65 -25.53 8.41 -4.70
CA PRO A 65 -24.74 7.49 -5.50
C PRO A 65 -24.09 8.19 -6.70
N PHE A 66 -22.78 7.97 -6.87
CA PHE A 66 -21.98 8.46 -8.00
C PHE A 66 -21.66 9.96 -8.03
N ASP A 67 -22.02 10.72 -7.00
CA ASP A 67 -21.48 12.06 -6.80
C ASP A 67 -19.95 12.03 -6.59
N SER A 68 -19.31 13.19 -6.52
CA SER A 68 -17.85 13.27 -6.42
C SER A 68 -17.31 12.67 -5.11
N VAL A 69 -18.04 12.83 -4.00
CA VAL A 69 -17.63 12.36 -2.67
C VAL A 69 -17.73 10.84 -2.60
N THR A 70 -18.88 10.30 -2.95
CA THR A 70 -19.19 8.87 -2.97
C THR A 70 -18.40 8.15 -4.06
N GLY A 71 -18.29 8.77 -5.24
CA GLY A 71 -17.42 8.33 -6.32
C GLY A 71 -15.98 8.12 -5.86
N SER A 72 -15.49 9.01 -4.98
CA SER A 72 -14.16 8.86 -4.41
C SER A 72 -14.00 7.63 -3.50
N ARG A 73 -15.06 7.26 -2.78
CA ARG A 73 -15.06 6.07 -1.91
C ARG A 73 -14.92 4.78 -2.72
N TYR A 74 -15.49 4.73 -3.92
CA TYR A 74 -15.39 3.54 -4.78
C TYR A 74 -13.96 3.20 -5.15
N TRP A 75 -13.14 4.19 -5.52
CA TRP A 75 -11.74 3.92 -5.86
C TRP A 75 -10.84 3.82 -4.63
N MET A 76 -11.19 4.50 -3.53
CA MET A 76 -10.55 4.28 -2.23
C MET A 76 -10.72 2.83 -1.73
N ALA A 77 -11.80 2.12 -2.09
CA ALA A 77 -11.96 0.70 -1.77
C ALA A 77 -10.80 -0.15 -2.33
N GLY A 78 -10.27 0.19 -3.51
CA GLY A 78 -9.11 -0.47 -4.09
C GLY A 78 -7.84 -0.27 -3.26
N LEU A 79 -7.62 0.93 -2.74
CA LEU A 79 -6.49 1.23 -1.85
C LEU A 79 -6.63 0.57 -0.47
N VAL A 80 -7.85 0.50 0.08
CA VAL A 80 -8.12 -0.23 1.32
C VAL A 80 -7.87 -1.73 1.12
N ALA A 81 -8.35 -2.32 0.02
CA ALA A 81 -8.07 -3.73 -0.31
C ALA A 81 -6.57 -3.99 -0.46
N ALA A 82 -5.85 -3.11 -1.15
CA ALA A 82 -4.40 -3.19 -1.26
C ALA A 82 -3.69 -3.02 0.10
N GLY A 83 -4.22 -2.20 1.01
CA GLY A 83 -3.76 -2.10 2.39
C GLY A 83 -3.95 -3.41 3.16
N VAL A 84 -5.09 -4.08 3.01
CA VAL A 84 -5.31 -5.42 3.58
C VAL A 84 -4.26 -6.40 3.05
N VAL A 85 -4.04 -6.41 1.73
CA VAL A 85 -3.01 -7.25 1.11
C VAL A 85 -1.63 -6.91 1.66
N LEU A 86 -1.24 -5.64 1.75
CA LEU A 86 0.06 -5.22 2.27
C LEU A 86 0.29 -5.81 3.67
N THR A 87 -0.67 -5.63 4.58
CA THR A 87 -0.56 -6.10 5.97
C THR A 87 -0.49 -7.63 6.04
N LEU A 88 -1.45 -8.33 5.43
CA LEU A 88 -1.52 -9.80 5.51
C LEU A 88 -0.36 -10.46 4.77
N TYR A 89 -0.06 -10.01 3.55
CA TYR A 89 1.01 -10.57 2.73
C TYR A 89 2.38 -10.34 3.37
N THR A 90 2.62 -9.15 3.94
CA THR A 90 3.87 -8.88 4.69
C THR A 90 3.95 -9.76 5.93
N GLY A 91 2.87 -9.88 6.71
CA GLY A 91 2.80 -10.71 7.91
C GLY A 91 3.04 -12.20 7.63
N VAL A 92 2.33 -12.76 6.64
CA VAL A 92 2.49 -14.16 6.23
C VAL A 92 3.90 -14.43 5.74
N ASN A 93 4.48 -13.55 4.92
CA ASN A 93 5.85 -13.75 4.42
C ASN A 93 6.90 -13.60 5.52
N TRP A 94 6.67 -12.72 6.51
CA TRP A 94 7.51 -12.64 7.69
C TRP A 94 7.47 -13.95 8.49
N LEU A 95 6.28 -14.47 8.81
CA LEU A 95 6.12 -15.74 9.52
C LEU A 95 6.74 -16.92 8.75
N ALA A 96 6.49 -17.01 7.44
CA ALA A 96 7.09 -18.04 6.59
C ALA A 96 8.63 -17.95 6.55
N GLY A 97 9.18 -16.75 6.47
CA GLY A 97 10.63 -16.51 6.54
C GLY A 97 11.23 -16.93 7.89
N ARG A 98 10.54 -16.64 9.00
CA ARG A 98 10.94 -17.09 10.34
C ARG A 98 10.89 -18.60 10.48
N ALA A 99 9.79 -19.24 10.05
CA ALA A 99 9.63 -20.69 10.10
C ALA A 99 10.70 -21.42 9.26
N ALA A 100 11.01 -20.91 8.06
CA ALA A 100 12.08 -21.45 7.23
C ALA A 100 13.45 -21.31 7.91
N SER A 101 13.74 -20.13 8.48
CA SER A 101 14.99 -19.86 9.20
C SER A 101 15.17 -20.79 10.41
N LEU A 102 14.10 -21.07 11.16
CA LEU A 102 14.14 -22.01 12.28
C LEU A 102 14.46 -23.44 11.84
N ARG A 103 14.12 -23.80 10.60
CA ARG A 103 14.41 -25.12 10.00
C ARG A 103 15.73 -25.15 9.23
N GLY A 104 16.58 -24.12 9.37
CA GLY A 104 17.83 -24.01 8.61
C GLY A 104 17.64 -23.84 7.09
N ARG A 105 16.43 -23.48 6.63
CA ARG A 105 16.11 -23.30 5.20
C ARG A 105 15.98 -21.81 4.86
N ARG A 106 16.18 -21.49 3.58
CA ARG A 106 15.90 -20.15 3.03
C ARG A 106 14.56 -20.15 2.33
N TYR A 107 13.68 -19.22 2.70
CA TYR A 107 12.42 -18.99 1.99
C TYR A 107 12.66 -18.10 0.77
N ALA A 108 12.44 -18.64 -0.42
CA ALA A 108 12.58 -17.92 -1.68
C ALA A 108 11.20 -17.47 -2.17
N LEU A 109 10.97 -16.16 -2.16
CA LEU A 109 9.75 -15.57 -2.72
C LEU A 109 9.87 -15.34 -4.23
N PRO A 110 8.78 -15.53 -4.99
CA PRO A 110 8.72 -15.04 -6.37
C PRO A 110 8.86 -13.51 -6.41
N GLY A 111 9.36 -12.99 -7.53
CA GLY A 111 9.43 -11.56 -7.75
C GLY A 111 8.04 -10.92 -7.73
N TRP A 112 7.86 -9.84 -6.98
CA TRP A 112 6.56 -9.18 -6.79
C TRP A 112 5.89 -8.80 -8.11
N ARG A 113 6.67 -8.43 -9.14
CA ARG A 113 6.15 -8.10 -10.48
C ARG A 113 5.43 -9.27 -11.13
N ARG A 114 5.92 -10.50 -10.95
CA ARG A 114 5.29 -11.71 -11.51
C ARG A 114 3.98 -12.01 -10.80
N VAL A 115 3.98 -11.90 -9.47
CA VAL A 115 2.76 -12.06 -8.66
C VAL A 115 1.72 -11.00 -9.07
N TRP A 116 2.16 -9.75 -9.22
CA TRP A 116 1.31 -8.65 -9.67
C TRP A 116 0.73 -8.88 -11.07
N LEU A 117 1.55 -9.28 -12.06
CA LEU A 117 1.10 -9.56 -13.43
C LEU A 117 0.04 -10.68 -13.45
N LEU A 118 0.28 -11.77 -12.72
CA LEU A 118 -0.66 -12.89 -12.64
C LEU A 118 -1.94 -12.53 -11.89
N ALA A 119 -1.87 -11.64 -10.91
CA ALA A 119 -3.05 -11.13 -10.19
C ALA A 119 -3.80 -10.06 -11.00
N ALA A 120 -3.11 -9.31 -11.86
CA ALA A 120 -3.70 -8.19 -12.59
C ALA A 120 -4.83 -8.62 -13.53
N PHE A 121 -4.69 -9.78 -14.19
CA PHE A 121 -5.72 -10.31 -15.08
C PHE A 121 -7.04 -10.68 -14.35
N PRO A 122 -7.06 -11.59 -13.36
CA PRO A 122 -8.28 -11.94 -12.66
C PRO A 122 -8.89 -10.75 -11.91
N LEU A 123 -8.08 -9.81 -11.41
CA LEU A 123 -8.59 -8.59 -10.79
C LEU A 123 -9.16 -7.59 -11.80
N GLY A 124 -8.50 -7.44 -12.95
CA GLY A 124 -8.92 -6.57 -14.04
C GLY A 124 -10.26 -6.99 -14.66
N VAL A 125 -10.59 -8.27 -14.60
CA VAL A 125 -11.89 -8.81 -15.04
C VAL A 125 -12.89 -8.87 -13.88
N GLY A 126 -12.47 -9.41 -12.73
CA GLY A 126 -13.35 -9.69 -11.60
C GLY A 126 -13.86 -8.43 -10.88
N ILE A 127 -13.04 -7.39 -10.73
CA ILE A 127 -13.49 -6.14 -10.08
C ILE A 127 -14.59 -5.47 -10.91
N PRO A 128 -14.45 -5.25 -12.24
CA PRO A 128 -15.56 -4.75 -13.05
C PRO A 128 -16.78 -5.67 -13.03
N ALA A 129 -16.60 -6.99 -13.15
CA ALA A 129 -17.72 -7.93 -13.12
C ALA A 129 -18.55 -7.84 -11.84
N ILE A 130 -17.89 -7.71 -10.68
CA ILE A 130 -18.57 -7.53 -9.39
C ILE A 130 -19.23 -6.16 -9.32
N THR A 131 -18.46 -5.10 -9.56
CA THR A 131 -18.93 -3.72 -9.32
C THR A 131 -20.01 -3.28 -10.30
N MET A 132 -20.03 -3.83 -11.52
CA MET A 132 -21.00 -3.50 -12.57
C MET A 132 -22.15 -4.51 -12.67
N GLY A 133 -22.03 -5.69 -12.04
CA GLY A 133 -22.99 -6.79 -12.19
C GLY A 133 -23.71 -7.22 -10.92
N VAL A 134 -23.24 -6.83 -9.74
CA VAL A 134 -23.78 -7.33 -8.47
C VAL A 134 -24.30 -6.20 -7.59
N ASN A 135 -25.52 -6.41 -7.06
CA ASN A 135 -26.25 -5.52 -6.16
C ASN A 135 -26.53 -4.12 -6.77
N GLN A 136 -27.41 -3.33 -6.13
CA GLN A 136 -27.76 -1.99 -6.60
C GLN A 136 -27.24 -0.91 -5.64
N PRO A 137 -26.83 0.27 -6.16
CA PRO A 137 -26.79 0.65 -7.57
C PRO A 137 -25.48 0.24 -8.26
N VAL A 138 -25.52 -0.51 -9.37
CA VAL A 138 -24.29 -0.94 -10.06
C VAL A 138 -23.41 0.25 -10.50
N LEU A 139 -22.09 0.07 -10.49
CA LEU A 139 -21.16 1.15 -10.84
C LEU A 139 -21.15 1.39 -12.36
N PRO A 140 -21.27 2.66 -12.81
CA PRO A 140 -20.88 3.04 -14.15
C PRO A 140 -19.42 2.68 -14.44
N TRP A 141 -19.12 2.36 -15.68
CA TRP A 141 -17.81 1.86 -16.12
C TRP A 141 -16.62 2.72 -15.63
N ARG A 142 -16.76 4.05 -15.60
CA ARG A 142 -15.70 4.98 -15.17
C ARG A 142 -15.28 4.75 -13.71
N TRP A 143 -16.24 4.46 -12.83
CA TRP A 143 -15.99 4.24 -11.41
C TRP A 143 -15.46 2.83 -11.14
N ALA A 144 -15.98 1.84 -11.88
CA ALA A 144 -15.45 0.48 -11.86
C ALA A 144 -13.97 0.46 -12.32
N LEU A 145 -13.66 1.17 -13.42
CA LEU A 145 -12.30 1.30 -13.93
C LEU A 145 -11.39 2.02 -12.93
N ALA A 146 -11.81 3.18 -12.39
CA ALA A 146 -11.03 3.91 -11.39
C ALA A 146 -10.71 3.05 -10.17
N SER A 147 -11.70 2.28 -9.69
CA SER A 147 -11.51 1.35 -8.57
C SER A 147 -10.56 0.20 -8.90
N THR A 148 -10.68 -0.36 -10.09
CA THR A 148 -9.77 -1.41 -10.59
C THR A 148 -8.34 -0.89 -10.69
N VAL A 149 -8.13 0.28 -11.28
CA VAL A 149 -6.81 0.91 -11.40
C VAL A 149 -6.22 1.20 -10.02
N ALA A 150 -7.01 1.75 -9.09
CA ALA A 150 -6.55 2.00 -7.72
C ALA A 150 -6.14 0.69 -7.01
N ALA A 151 -6.92 -0.38 -7.16
CA ALA A 151 -6.58 -1.70 -6.61
C ALA A 151 -5.28 -2.24 -7.22
N LEU A 152 -5.08 -2.16 -8.54
CA LEU A 152 -3.87 -2.65 -9.20
C LEU A 152 -2.62 -1.85 -8.85
N VAL A 153 -2.71 -0.52 -8.81
CA VAL A 153 -1.60 0.36 -8.41
C VAL A 153 -1.26 0.14 -6.93
N GLY A 154 -2.28 0.10 -6.06
CA GLY A 154 -2.10 -0.20 -4.66
C GLY A 154 -1.49 -1.58 -4.44
N LEU A 155 -1.93 -2.59 -5.21
CA LEU A 155 -1.40 -3.95 -5.13
C LEU A 155 0.08 -4.01 -5.53
N ALA A 156 0.50 -3.24 -6.53
CA ALA A 156 1.90 -3.16 -6.91
C ALA A 156 2.77 -2.72 -5.71
N LEU A 157 2.34 -1.68 -4.99
CA LEU A 157 3.00 -1.21 -3.77
C LEU A 157 2.93 -2.26 -2.65
N ALA A 158 1.77 -2.89 -2.44
CA ALA A 158 1.52 -3.86 -1.38
C ALA A 158 2.43 -5.11 -1.46
N LEU A 159 2.79 -5.52 -2.68
CA LEU A 159 3.61 -6.72 -2.90
C LEU A 159 5.12 -6.47 -2.76
N MET A 160 5.60 -5.22 -2.92
CA MET A 160 7.03 -4.89 -2.87
C MET A 160 7.72 -5.34 -1.55
N PRO A 161 7.12 -5.15 -0.36
CA PRO A 161 7.78 -5.47 0.91
C PRO A 161 7.94 -6.98 1.17
N GLY A 162 7.18 -7.85 0.50
CA GLY A 162 7.10 -9.28 0.86
C GLY A 162 8.46 -10.00 0.86
N ALA A 163 9.33 -9.66 -0.10
CA ALA A 163 10.70 -10.19 -0.15
C ALA A 163 11.56 -9.76 1.04
N TRP A 164 11.38 -8.53 1.52
CA TRP A 164 12.10 -7.99 2.68
C TRP A 164 11.50 -8.51 3.99
N ALA A 165 10.19 -8.68 4.05
CA ALA A 165 9.48 -9.23 5.22
C ALA A 165 10.02 -10.61 5.61
N SER A 166 10.24 -11.48 4.63
CA SER A 166 10.77 -12.83 4.86
C SER A 166 12.27 -12.86 5.16
N ARG A 167 13.08 -12.09 4.41
CA ARG A 167 14.55 -12.22 4.43
C ARG A 167 15.25 -11.23 5.35
N ARG A 168 14.66 -10.04 5.56
CA ARG A 168 15.27 -8.91 6.27
C ARG A 168 14.22 -8.14 7.08
N PRO A 169 13.44 -8.78 7.97
CA PRO A 169 12.32 -8.13 8.64
C PRO A 169 12.72 -6.94 9.50
N ARG A 170 13.89 -6.99 10.17
CA ARG A 170 14.42 -5.85 10.93
C ARG A 170 14.73 -4.65 10.03
N ALA A 171 15.29 -4.89 8.84
CA ALA A 171 15.57 -3.83 7.88
C ALA A 171 14.26 -3.27 7.29
N LEU A 172 13.24 -4.10 7.07
CA LEU A 172 11.92 -3.63 6.66
C LEU A 172 11.28 -2.76 7.74
N ALA A 173 11.28 -3.21 9.01
CA ALA A 173 10.75 -2.43 10.13
C ALA A 173 11.47 -1.08 10.24
N TRP A 174 12.80 -1.06 10.10
CA TRP A 174 13.56 0.18 10.12
C TRP A 174 13.28 1.08 8.91
N LEU A 175 13.07 0.50 7.72
CA LEU A 175 12.64 1.24 6.55
C LEU A 175 11.28 1.90 6.80
N THR A 176 10.32 1.16 7.38
CA THR A 176 9.01 1.70 7.76
C THR A 176 9.15 2.88 8.72
N VAL A 177 9.98 2.75 9.76
CA VAL A 177 10.25 3.83 10.72
C VAL A 177 10.84 5.06 10.02
N GLN A 178 11.81 4.89 9.13
CA GLN A 178 12.37 6.01 8.37
C GLN A 178 11.33 6.67 7.46
N SER A 179 10.56 5.85 6.71
CA SER A 179 9.54 6.33 5.77
C SER A 179 8.40 7.11 6.42
N LEU A 180 8.18 6.99 7.73
CA LEU A 180 7.22 7.84 8.46
C LEU A 180 7.52 9.33 8.31
N GLY A 181 8.79 9.71 8.15
CA GLY A 181 9.16 11.11 7.94
C GLY A 181 8.71 11.70 6.60
N LEU A 182 8.26 10.87 5.66
CA LEU A 182 7.65 11.31 4.40
C LEU A 182 6.14 11.53 4.50
N VAL A 183 5.49 11.03 5.56
CA VAL A 183 4.04 11.18 5.75
C VAL A 183 3.62 12.66 5.74
N PRO A 184 4.31 13.59 6.43
CA PRO A 184 3.96 15.00 6.36
C PRO A 184 4.00 15.56 4.94
N ALA A 185 5.06 15.33 4.18
CA ALA A 185 5.18 15.85 2.80
C ALA A 185 4.06 15.34 1.87
N LEU A 186 3.59 14.11 2.08
CA LEU A 186 2.52 13.49 1.30
C LEU A 186 1.12 13.90 1.76
N PHE A 187 0.97 14.36 3.01
CA PHE A 187 -0.32 14.67 3.64
C PHE A 187 -0.61 16.18 3.70
N THR A 188 0.42 17.03 3.79
CA THR A 188 0.25 18.50 3.87
C THR A 188 -0.41 19.16 2.66
N PRO A 189 -0.36 18.62 1.41
CA PRO A 189 -1.16 19.17 0.31
C PRO A 189 -2.65 19.26 0.65
N LEU A 190 -3.19 18.26 1.35
CA LEU A 190 -4.58 18.26 1.80
C LEU A 190 -4.85 19.38 2.82
N VAL A 191 -3.94 19.56 3.77
CA VAL A 191 -4.07 20.59 4.82
C VAL A 191 -4.11 21.98 4.21
N LEU A 192 -3.29 22.23 3.19
CA LEU A 192 -3.25 23.52 2.48
C LEU A 192 -4.52 23.81 1.68
N GLU A 193 -5.26 22.78 1.25
CA GLU A 193 -6.52 22.96 0.53
C GLU A 193 -7.73 23.17 1.46
N ALA A 194 -7.61 22.80 2.73
CA ALA A 194 -8.74 22.80 3.67
C ALA A 194 -9.42 24.18 3.84
N PRO A 195 -8.69 25.31 3.98
CA PRO A 195 -9.30 26.64 4.12
C PRO A 195 -10.14 27.06 2.92
N ALA A 196 -9.68 26.75 1.70
CA ALA A 196 -10.35 27.15 0.46
C ALA A 196 -11.64 26.38 0.19
N ARG A 197 -11.91 25.31 0.93
CA ARG A 197 -13.00 24.36 0.64
C ARG A 197 -14.02 24.20 1.75
N GLY A 198 -13.86 24.89 2.88
CA GLY A 198 -14.76 24.74 4.02
C GLY A 198 -14.84 23.29 4.51
N LEU A 199 -13.73 22.52 4.40
CA LEU A 199 -13.63 21.10 4.74
C LEU A 199 -13.71 20.87 6.25
N GLY A 200 -14.84 21.20 6.89
CA GLY A 200 -15.20 20.92 8.29
C GLY A 200 -14.33 21.55 9.39
N MET A 201 -13.07 21.83 9.09
CA MET A 201 -12.12 22.53 9.92
C MET A 201 -12.18 24.00 9.53
N ARG A 202 -12.71 24.84 10.41
CA ARG A 202 -12.57 26.30 10.32
C ARG A 202 -11.13 26.69 10.66
N ILE A 203 -10.18 26.29 9.82
CA ILE A 203 -8.77 26.69 9.89
C ILE A 203 -8.52 27.82 8.90
N SER A 204 -7.89 28.89 9.37
CA SER A 204 -7.47 29.99 8.51
C SER A 204 -6.36 29.56 7.57
N THR A 205 -6.19 30.26 6.45
CA THR A 205 -5.08 30.02 5.51
C THR A 205 -3.71 30.08 6.20
N LEU A 206 -3.54 31.03 7.13
CA LEU A 206 -2.31 31.17 7.91
C LEU A 206 -2.08 29.95 8.81
N ALA A 207 -3.12 29.48 9.51
CA ALA A 207 -3.02 28.29 10.36
C ALA A 207 -2.69 27.03 9.54
N ALA A 208 -3.35 26.84 8.39
CA ALA A 208 -3.06 25.72 7.50
C ALA A 208 -1.62 25.75 6.98
N ALA A 209 -1.12 26.92 6.58
CA ALA A 209 0.27 27.09 6.15
C ALA A 209 1.25 26.81 7.29
N ALA A 210 0.99 27.32 8.49
CA ALA A 210 1.82 27.07 9.67
C ALA A 210 1.87 25.57 10.01
N ILE A 211 0.72 24.89 10.05
CA ILE A 211 0.65 23.43 10.27
C ILE A 211 1.45 22.69 9.19
N ALA A 212 1.29 23.05 7.92
CA ALA A 212 1.98 22.40 6.82
C ALA A 212 3.51 22.56 6.91
N ILE A 213 3.99 23.78 7.19
CA ILE A 213 5.42 24.09 7.36
C ILE A 213 5.98 23.34 8.56
N SER A 214 5.32 23.41 9.72
CA SER A 214 5.77 22.73 10.94
C SER A 214 5.78 21.21 10.77
N ALA A 215 4.76 20.63 10.14
CA ALA A 215 4.70 19.20 9.88
C ALA A 215 5.80 18.76 8.91
N LEU A 216 6.06 19.53 7.85
CA LEU A 216 7.14 19.25 6.90
C LEU A 216 8.51 19.34 7.58
N ALA A 217 8.74 20.38 8.39
CA ALA A 217 9.96 20.53 9.17
C ALA A 217 10.17 19.34 10.14
N ALA A 218 9.12 18.91 10.84
CA ALA A 218 9.16 17.74 11.71
C ALA A 218 9.46 16.45 10.94
N GLY A 219 8.87 16.27 9.75
CA GLY A 219 9.15 15.13 8.87
C GLY A 219 10.60 15.10 8.39
N MET A 220 11.15 16.25 7.99
CA MET A 220 12.56 16.38 7.61
C MET A 220 13.50 16.12 8.79
N ALA A 221 13.19 16.66 9.98
CA ALA A 221 13.96 16.39 11.20
C ALA A 221 13.94 14.90 11.55
N TRP A 222 12.79 14.23 11.42
CA TRP A 222 12.67 12.79 11.62
C TRP A 222 13.53 11.99 10.65
N LEU A 223 13.50 12.33 9.36
CA LEU A 223 14.36 11.69 8.35
C LEU A 223 15.84 11.90 8.66
N ALA A 224 16.24 13.11 9.05
CA ALA A 224 17.62 13.40 9.41
C ALA A 224 18.07 12.63 10.66
N ALA A 225 17.25 12.59 11.70
CA ALA A 225 17.53 11.87 12.93
C ALA A 225 17.65 10.36 12.68
N THR A 226 16.72 9.77 11.93
CA THR A 226 16.73 8.33 11.62
C THR A 226 17.86 7.96 10.65
N ALA A 227 18.19 8.79 9.67
CA ALA A 227 19.36 8.62 8.81
C ALA A 227 20.67 8.68 9.62
N GLY A 228 20.78 9.66 10.53
CA GLY A 228 21.93 9.79 11.43
C GLY A 228 22.07 8.61 12.38
N LEU A 229 20.98 8.12 12.96
CA LEU A 229 21.02 6.92 13.80
C LEU A 229 21.42 5.68 12.99
N ALA A 230 20.89 5.53 11.77
CA ALA A 230 21.24 4.41 10.91
C ALA A 230 22.72 4.42 10.51
N ALA A 231 23.27 5.59 10.19
CA ALA A 231 24.70 5.75 9.93
C ALA A 231 25.55 5.40 11.16
N ARG A 232 25.15 5.86 12.36
CA ARG A 232 25.86 5.63 13.65
C ARG A 232 25.93 4.15 13.98
N ARG A 233 24.82 3.45 13.70
CA ARG A 233 24.68 2.01 13.93
C ARG A 233 25.23 1.17 12.79
N LYS A 234 25.86 1.78 11.77
CA LYS A 234 26.40 1.13 10.57
C LYS A 234 25.36 0.23 9.87
N TRP A 235 24.11 0.67 9.87
CA TRP A 235 23.01 -0.03 9.23
C TRP A 235 23.05 0.15 7.70
N PRO A 236 22.47 -0.80 6.93
CA PRO A 236 22.47 -0.71 5.48
C PRO A 236 21.91 0.62 4.97
N LEU A 237 22.57 1.18 3.96
CA LEU A 237 22.17 2.44 3.34
C LEU A 237 20.77 2.32 2.74
N ALA A 238 19.88 3.24 3.13
CA ALA A 238 18.56 3.33 2.54
C ALA A 238 18.66 3.83 1.08
N ARG A 239 17.94 3.17 0.17
CA ARG A 239 17.73 3.68 -1.18
C ARG A 239 16.57 4.66 -1.15
N ALA A 240 16.72 5.80 -1.81
CA ALA A 240 15.66 6.82 -1.89
C ALA A 240 14.34 6.25 -2.44
N SER A 241 14.41 5.38 -3.45
CA SER A 241 13.24 4.69 -4.00
C SER A 241 12.50 3.83 -2.98
N ASN A 242 13.22 3.16 -2.07
CA ASN A 242 12.62 2.36 -1.02
C ASN A 242 11.96 3.24 0.06
N LEU A 243 12.61 4.35 0.42
CA LEU A 243 12.04 5.32 1.36
C LEU A 243 10.75 5.90 0.79
N PHE A 244 10.77 6.35 -0.46
CA PHE A 244 9.63 6.91 -1.16
C PHE A 244 8.48 5.89 -1.27
N ALA A 245 8.76 4.67 -1.75
CA ALA A 245 7.76 3.61 -1.81
C ALA A 245 7.17 3.27 -0.43
N GLY A 246 7.99 3.27 0.62
CA GLY A 246 7.53 3.11 2.00
C GLY A 246 6.60 4.25 2.44
N GLY A 247 6.91 5.50 2.09
CA GLY A 247 6.04 6.66 2.34
C GLY A 247 4.69 6.53 1.64
N LEU A 248 4.69 6.12 0.37
CA LEU A 248 3.45 5.83 -0.39
C LEU A 248 2.64 4.71 0.26
N CYS A 249 3.28 3.62 0.70
CA CYS A 249 2.60 2.54 1.42
C CYS A 249 1.95 3.06 2.71
N MET A 250 2.66 3.90 3.47
CA MET A 250 2.12 4.44 4.72
C MET A 250 0.89 5.32 4.45
N VAL A 251 1.00 6.31 3.58
CA VAL A 251 -0.07 7.30 3.38
C VAL A 251 -1.24 6.75 2.56
N TYR A 252 -0.99 5.93 1.55
CA TYR A 252 -2.02 5.53 0.59
C TYR A 252 -2.53 4.10 0.78
N LEU A 253 -1.90 3.28 1.62
CA LEU A 253 -2.40 1.93 1.93
C LEU A 253 -2.66 1.75 3.43
N VAL A 254 -1.67 2.04 4.28
CA VAL A 254 -1.79 1.82 5.72
C VAL A 254 -2.78 2.79 6.36
N LEU A 255 -2.69 4.10 6.09
CA LEU A 255 -3.63 5.05 6.69
C LEU A 255 -5.09 4.86 6.22
N PRO A 256 -5.39 4.60 4.93
CA PRO A 256 -6.75 4.28 4.51
C PRO A 256 -7.30 3.01 5.15
N LEU A 257 -6.48 1.96 5.26
CA LEU A 257 -6.86 0.75 5.98
C LEU A 257 -7.09 1.02 7.47
N ALA A 258 -6.17 1.74 8.13
CA ALA A 258 -6.29 2.10 9.54
C ALA A 258 -7.55 2.93 9.77
N HIS A 259 -7.88 3.85 8.86
CA HIS A 259 -9.12 4.59 8.91
C HIS A 259 -10.32 3.64 8.83
N HIS A 260 -10.34 2.72 7.87
CA HIS A 260 -11.44 1.75 7.74
C HIS A 260 -11.61 0.88 9.00
N LEU A 261 -10.51 0.42 9.60
CA LEU A 261 -10.50 -0.51 10.73
C LEU A 261 -10.60 0.14 12.12
N ALA A 262 -10.20 1.39 12.28
CA ALA A 262 -10.05 2.01 13.61
C ALA A 262 -10.63 3.43 13.70
N ALA A 263 -10.72 4.18 12.60
CA ALA A 263 -11.29 5.53 12.60
C ALA A 263 -12.74 5.57 12.10
N THR A 264 -13.43 4.42 12.05
CA THR A 264 -14.88 4.33 11.82
C THR A 264 -15.57 3.87 13.11
N PRO A 265 -16.80 4.33 13.39
CA PRO A 265 -17.54 3.92 14.59
C PRO A 265 -17.66 2.39 14.71
N LEU A 266 -17.63 1.89 15.94
CA LEU A 266 -17.83 0.47 16.22
C LEU A 266 -19.20 0.02 15.67
N GLY A 267 -19.21 -1.08 14.90
CA GLY A 267 -20.42 -1.59 14.24
C GLY A 267 -20.81 -0.88 12.94
N TYR A 268 -20.09 0.18 12.53
CA TYR A 268 -20.40 0.94 11.32
C TYR A 268 -19.14 1.19 10.47
N ARG A 269 -18.69 0.14 9.77
CA ARG A 269 -17.50 0.18 8.91
C ARG A 269 -17.83 0.73 7.54
N TYR A 270 -17.11 1.77 7.13
CA TYR A 270 -17.28 2.40 5.81
C TYR A 270 -15.93 2.68 5.13
N ILE A 271 -15.96 2.85 3.81
CA ILE A 271 -14.82 3.27 3.01
C ILE A 271 -14.74 4.79 3.02
N THR A 272 -13.60 5.30 3.44
CA THR A 272 -13.30 6.73 3.56
C THR A 272 -13.25 7.43 2.19
N THR A 273 -13.44 8.76 2.18
CA THR A 273 -13.35 9.56 0.95
C THR A 273 -11.89 9.83 0.60
N ALA A 274 -11.61 10.08 -0.68
CA ALA A 274 -10.25 10.40 -1.12
C ALA A 274 -9.73 11.71 -0.51
N THR A 275 -10.62 12.66 -0.22
CA THR A 275 -10.29 13.95 0.40
C THR A 275 -9.71 13.82 1.80
N ASN A 276 -9.66 12.63 2.39
CA ASN A 276 -8.97 12.41 3.66
C ASN A 276 -7.48 12.08 3.49
N PHE A 277 -7.03 11.79 2.26
CA PHE A 277 -5.66 11.35 1.97
C PHE A 277 -5.03 12.04 0.75
N PHE A 278 -5.85 12.61 -0.13
CA PHE A 278 -5.43 13.22 -1.39
C PHE A 278 -5.87 14.67 -1.44
N ALA A 279 -5.00 15.52 -1.99
CA ALA A 279 -5.41 16.83 -2.46
C ALA A 279 -6.23 16.66 -3.75
N LEU A 280 -7.29 17.46 -3.92
CA LEU A 280 -8.06 17.45 -5.18
C LEU A 280 -7.34 18.26 -6.28
N SER A 281 -6.50 19.24 -5.93
CA SER A 281 -5.65 19.95 -6.90
C SER A 281 -4.52 19.02 -7.35
N PRO A 282 -4.49 18.65 -8.65
CA PRO A 282 -3.41 17.82 -9.17
C PRO A 282 -2.05 18.48 -8.97
N ALA A 283 -1.98 19.81 -9.08
CA ALA A 283 -0.73 20.56 -8.89
C ALA A 283 -0.21 20.42 -7.44
N LEU A 284 -1.07 20.59 -6.44
CA LEU A 284 -0.67 20.42 -5.03
C LEU A 284 -0.32 18.96 -4.71
N GLN A 285 -1.08 18.01 -5.26
CA GLN A 285 -0.79 16.59 -5.10
C GLN A 285 0.58 16.21 -5.70
N LEU A 286 0.89 16.70 -6.89
CA LEU A 286 2.19 16.51 -7.55
C LEU A 286 3.32 17.21 -6.79
N ALA A 287 3.08 18.41 -6.26
CA ALA A 287 4.05 19.11 -5.42
C ALA A 287 4.39 18.31 -4.15
N GLY A 288 3.39 17.76 -3.46
CA GLY A 288 3.61 16.90 -2.29
C GLY A 288 4.42 15.64 -2.63
N LEU A 289 4.11 14.98 -3.75
CA LEU A 289 4.89 13.84 -4.25
C LEU A 289 6.34 14.23 -4.58
N ALA A 290 6.55 15.39 -5.22
CA ALA A 290 7.88 15.88 -5.57
C ALA A 290 8.71 16.23 -4.32
N ILE A 291 8.10 16.90 -3.34
CA ILE A 291 8.72 17.22 -2.05
C ILE A 291 9.10 15.93 -1.32
N ALA A 292 8.19 14.96 -1.23
CA ALA A 292 8.47 13.66 -0.63
C ALA A 292 9.62 12.92 -1.35
N GLY A 293 9.67 12.98 -2.68
CA GLY A 293 10.78 12.46 -3.48
C GLY A 293 12.11 13.14 -3.14
N GLY A 294 12.12 14.47 -3.07
CA GLY A 294 13.27 15.28 -2.67
C GLY A 294 13.75 14.95 -1.25
N CYS A 295 12.83 14.84 -0.29
CA CYS A 295 13.13 14.43 1.09
C CYS A 295 13.72 13.01 1.16
N ALA A 296 13.20 12.06 0.37
CA ALA A 296 13.71 10.70 0.32
C ALA A 296 15.14 10.64 -0.26
N ILE A 297 15.44 11.45 -1.29
CA ILE A 297 16.79 11.60 -1.84
C ILE A 297 17.72 12.24 -0.81
N GLY A 298 17.31 13.35 -0.21
CA GLY A 298 18.08 14.07 0.81
C GLY A 298 18.45 13.18 2.00
N ALA A 299 17.49 12.40 2.53
CA ALA A 299 17.72 11.46 3.62
C ALA A 299 18.73 10.36 3.24
N ALA A 300 18.59 9.79 2.04
CA ALA A 300 19.51 8.75 1.55
C ALA A 300 20.93 9.29 1.33
N VAL A 301 21.08 10.51 0.83
CA VAL A 301 22.38 11.18 0.66
C VAL A 301 22.99 11.50 2.02
N LEU A 302 22.20 12.06 2.95
CA LEU A 302 22.64 12.39 4.30
C LEU A 302 23.17 11.15 5.03
N GLN A 303 22.44 10.03 4.98
CA GLN A 303 22.90 8.78 5.60
C GLN A 303 24.26 8.35 5.03
N ARG A 304 24.47 8.45 3.71
CA ARG A 304 25.76 8.09 3.07
C ARG A 304 26.90 8.98 3.55
N VAL A 305 26.68 10.29 3.57
CA VAL A 305 27.69 11.26 4.01
C VAL A 305 28.06 11.03 5.47
N LEU A 306 27.07 10.80 6.35
CA LEU A 306 27.33 10.53 7.76
C LEU A 306 28.01 9.17 7.97
N ALA A 307 27.63 8.14 7.21
CA ALA A 307 28.26 6.82 7.29
C ALA A 307 29.72 6.83 6.80
N ALA A 308 30.10 7.75 5.91
CA ALA A 308 31.49 7.91 5.48
C ALA A 308 32.37 8.61 6.54
N ARG A 309 31.76 9.26 7.54
CA ARG A 309 32.46 9.99 8.61
C ARG A 309 32.68 9.14 9.88
N TRP A 310 32.12 7.93 9.96
CA TRP A 310 32.11 7.05 11.16
C TRP A 310 32.50 5.61 10.83
#